data_AF-A0A1A9C6C3-F1
#
_entry.id   AF-A0A1A9C6C3-F1
#
_cell.length_a   1.000
_cell.length_b   1.000
_cell.length_c   1.000
_cell.angle_alpha   90.00
_cell.angle_beta   90.00
_cell.angle_gamma   90.00
#
_symmetry.space_group_name_H-M   'P 1'
#
loop_
_entity.id
_entity.type
_entity.pdbx_description
1 polymer ?
#
loop_
_entity_poly.entity_id
_entity_poly.type
_entity_poly.pdbx_seq_one_letter_code
_entity_poly.pdbx_strand_id
1 'polypeptide(L)' 'MESRCWLVALPAVDGRQYVYRVYAPEDALPADLFWDAWHCHNESAHPRAWDVFDAAVIRMVG' A
#
# COMPACT_ATOMS: atom_id res chain seq x y z
N MET A 1 -1.69 2.33 21.28
CA MET A 1 -1.80 3.26 20.14
C MET A 1 -2.91 2.70 19.28
N GLU A 2 -4.00 3.44 19.10
CA GLU A 2 -5.11 2.95 18.28
C GLU A 2 -4.65 2.83 16.82
N SER A 3 -4.91 1.69 16.19
CA SER A 3 -4.58 1.49 14.78
C SER A 3 -5.67 2.12 13.90
N ARG A 4 -5.26 2.92 12.92
CA ARG A 4 -6.11 3.45 11.86
C ARG A 4 -6.07 2.52 10.65
N CYS A 5 -7.06 2.66 9.78
CA CYS A 5 -7.07 1.98 8.49
C CYS A 5 -6.56 2.92 7.40
N TRP A 6 -5.59 2.45 6.63
CA TRP A 6 -5.04 3.13 5.46
C TRP A 6 -5.33 2.32 4.21
N LEU A 7 -5.67 2.99 3.11
CA LEU A 7 -5.71 2.40 1.78
C LEU A 7 -4.44 2.79 1.04
N VAL A 8 -3.72 1.78 0.58
CA VAL A 8 -2.51 1.92 -0.24
C VAL A 8 -2.78 1.31 -1.60
N ALA A 9 -2.83 2.16 -2.64
CA ALA A 9 -3.00 1.72 -4.01
C ALA A 9 -1.64 1.66 -4.72
N LEU A 10 -1.30 0.47 -5.22
CA LEU A 10 -0.07 0.20 -5.94
C LEU A 10 -0.37 0.04 -7.44
N PRO A 11 0.19 0.88 -8.33
CA PRO A 11 0.09 0.66 -9.76
C PRO A 11 0.91 -0.57 -10.17
N ALA A 12 0.42 -1.31 -11.15
CA ALA A 12 1.07 -2.50 -11.66
C ALA A 12 1.39 -2.44 -13.14
N VAL A 13 2.26 -3.36 -13.57
CA VAL A 13 2.73 -3.47 -14.96
C VAL A 13 1.61 -3.78 -15.97
N ASP A 14 0.48 -4.30 -15.50
CA ASP A 14 -0.71 -4.58 -16.30
C ASP A 14 -1.65 -3.37 -16.44
N GLY A 15 -1.26 -2.21 -15.91
CA GLY A 15 -2.05 -0.97 -15.92
C GLY A 15 -3.16 -0.95 -14.88
N ARG A 16 -3.28 -1.97 -14.01
CA ARG A 16 -4.24 -1.98 -12.90
C ARG A 16 -3.66 -1.31 -11.66
N GLN A 17 -4.54 -1.00 -10.71
CA GLN A 17 -4.16 -0.63 -9.36
C GLN A 17 -4.65 -1.68 -8.38
N TYR A 18 -3.73 -2.19 -7.56
CA TYR A 18 -4.02 -3.12 -6.47
C TYR A 18 -4.10 -2.34 -5.17
N VAL A 19 -5.23 -2.43 -4.46
CA VAL A 19 -5.51 -1.63 -3.27
C VAL A 19 -5.51 -2.50 -2.03
N TYR A 20 -4.67 -2.15 -1.06
CA TYR A 20 -4.50 -2.87 0.20
C TYR A 20 -5.01 -2.04 1.36
N ARG A 21 -5.59 -2.73 2.36
CA ARG A 21 -5.84 -2.14 3.68
C ARG A 21 -4.64 -2.41 4.57
N VAL A 22 -4.02 -1.34 5.06
CA VAL A 22 -2.93 -1.40 6.04
C VAL A 22 -3.46 -0.84 7.36
N TYR A 23 -3.30 -1.61 8.44
CA TYR A 23 -3.68 -1.16 9.77
C TYR A 23 -2.42 -0.70 10.51
N ALA A 24 -2.34 0.60 10.77
CA ALA A 24 -1.16 1.22 11.33
C ALA A 24 -1.53 2.43 12.19
N PRO A 25 -0.66 2.90 13.08
CA PRO A 25 -0.86 4.13 13.82
C PRO A 25 -1.17 5.34 12.92
N GLU A 26 -1.80 6.36 13.49
CA GLU A 26 -2.14 7.60 12.77
C GLU A 26 -0.91 8.38 12.30
N ASP A 27 0.21 8.24 13.02
CA ASP A 27 1.51 8.85 12.73
C ASP A 27 2.46 7.93 11.95
N ALA A 28 1.95 6.83 11.38
CA ALA A 28 2.74 5.94 10.54
C ALA A 28 3.35 6.69 9.36
N LEU A 29 4.64 6.44 9.08
CA LEU A 29 5.29 7.06 7.94
C LEU A 29 4.72 6.47 6.65
N PRO A 30 4.48 7.30 5.62
CA PRO A 30 4.01 6.81 4.32
C PRO A 30 4.86 5.66 3.75
N ALA A 31 6.18 5.71 3.95
CA ALA A 31 7.10 4.68 3.48
C ALA A 31 6.85 3.31 4.15
N ASP A 32 6.47 3.29 5.43
CA ASP A 32 6.16 2.06 6.15
C ASP A 32 4.85 1.45 5.62
N LEU A 33 3.84 2.28 5.38
CA LEU A 33 2.55 1.86 4.79
C LEU A 33 2.74 1.29 3.37
N PHE A 34 3.57 1.95 2.57
CA PHE A 34 3.95 1.46 1.24
C PHE A 34 4.64 0.11 1.33
N TRP A 35 5.60 -0.05 2.25
CA TRP A 35 6.34 -1.30 2.35
C TRP A 35 5.46 -2.47 2.76
N ASP A 36 4.56 -2.27 3.72
CA ASP A 36 3.64 -3.32 4.15
C ASP A 36 2.73 -3.77 3.00
N ALA A 37 2.14 -2.81 2.27
CA ALA A 37 1.32 -3.11 1.10
C ALA A 37 2.10 -3.78 -0.04
N TRP A 38 3.30 -3.28 -0.36
CA TRP A 38 4.11 -3.80 -1.47
C TRP A 38 4.65 -5.19 -1.17
N HIS A 39 5.06 -5.46 0.07
CA HIS A 39 5.50 -6.79 0.48
C HIS A 39 4.35 -7.80 0.37
N CYS A 40 3.17 -7.45 0.87
CA CYS A 40 1.96 -8.27 0.70
C CYS A 40 1.63 -8.53 -0.77
N HIS A 41 1.75 -7.52 -1.64
CA HIS A 41 1.54 -7.69 -3.07
C HIS A 41 2.57 -8.61 -3.73
N ASN A 42 3.85 -8.45 -3.39
CA ASN A 42 4.95 -9.19 -4.00
C ASN A 42 4.89 -10.70 -3.73
N GLU A 43 4.20 -11.12 -2.67
CA GLU A 43 3.93 -12.53 -2.37
C GLU A 43 2.70 -13.10 -3.12
N SER A 44 1.93 -12.25 -3.79
CA SER A 44 0.71 -12.65 -4.49
C SER A 44 0.99 -13.13 -5.93
N ALA A 45 0.03 -13.87 -6.51
CA ALA A 45 0.12 -14.33 -7.91
C ALA A 45 -0.30 -13.25 -8.94
N HIS A 46 -0.47 -12.00 -8.51
CA HIS A 46 -0.88 -10.90 -9.39
C HIS A 46 0.30 -10.38 -10.20
N PRO A 47 0.05 -9.74 -11.37
CA PRO A 47 1.06 -8.98 -12.08
C PRO A 47 1.78 -7.97 -11.18
N ARG A 48 3.11 -7.89 -11.34
CA ARG A 48 4.01 -7.10 -10.49
C ARG A 48 3.56 -5.64 -10.33
N ALA A 49 3.41 -5.20 -9.10
CA ALA A 49 3.32 -3.79 -8.74
C ALA A 49 4.67 -3.08 -8.87
N TRP A 50 4.62 -1.78 -9.15
CA TRP A 50 5.81 -0.93 -9.20
C TRP A 50 6.37 -0.76 -7.79
N ASP A 51 7.68 -0.94 -7.64
CA ASP A 51 8.44 -0.73 -6.39
C ASP A 51 8.85 0.75 -6.20
N VAL A 52 8.07 1.67 -6.77
CA VAL A 52 8.30 3.11 -6.73
C VAL A 52 7.34 3.73 -5.72
N PHE A 53 7.88 4.17 -4.58
CA PHE A 53 7.11 4.77 -3.50
C PHE A 53 6.21 5.93 -3.98
N ASP A 54 6.75 6.85 -4.78
CA ASP A 54 6.03 8.03 -5.28
C ASP A 54 4.86 7.70 -6.22
N ALA A 55 4.80 6.47 -6.74
CA ALA A 55 3.70 6.02 -7.58
C ALA A 55 2.51 5.48 -6.76
N ALA A 56 2.70 5.23 -5.45
CA ALA A 56 1.65 4.75 -4.58
C ALA A 56 0.72 5.88 -4.14
N VAL A 57 -0.59 5.59 -4.08
CA VAL A 57 -1.57 6.52 -3.50
C VAL A 57 -1.95 6.01 -2.12
N ILE A 58 -1.67 6.82 -1.10
CA ILE A 58 -1.88 6.48 0.31
C ILE A 58 -2.93 7.42 0.88
N ARG A 59 -3.98 6.86 1.50
CA ARG A 59 -5.02 7.64 2.20
C ARG A 59 -5.49 6.95 3.46
N MET A 60 -5.72 7.70 4.52
CA MET A 60 -6.41 7.19 5.70
C MET A 60 -7.91 7.03 5.41
N VAL A 61 -8.56 6.06 6.05
CA VAL A 61 -10.00 5.84 5.98
C VAL A 61 -10.57 5.70 7.39
N GLY A 62 -11.59 6.51 7.68
CA GLY A 62 -12.20 6.66 8.99
C GLY A 62 -12.06 8.08 9.50
#